data_AF-A0A949PJ90-F1
#
_entry.id   AF-A0A949PJ90-F1
#
_cell.length_a   1.000
_cell.length_b   1.000
_cell.length_c   1.000
_cell.angle_alpha   90.00
_cell.angle_beta   90.00
_cell.angle_gamma   90.00
#
_symmetry.space_group_name_H-M   'P 1'
#
loop_
_entity.id
_entity.type
_entity.pdbx_description
1 polymer ?
#
loop_
_entity_poly.entity_id
_entity_poly.type
_entity_poly.pdbx_seq_one_letter_code
_entity_poly.pdbx_strand_id
1 'polypeptide(L)'
;MCQRDLYRTQVHLAYFERLRKEDPIHYSENEEVGGFWSVTRYKDIIAIDTDHKRFSSEPSIFVGDIDPDFAPKTFIAMDQPKHDVHRKIVTPAVAPAKLSDLEGLIRERVCKVLDSLPVGETFNWVEKVSIEITTQMLATLFDFPFEERHKLTHWSDITTAGPGGGDTGMSEDEIRAELIVCATTFAGMLEERAAQPPKFDFISLMAHNDEMKNLDFMELMGTLLLLIVGGNDTTRNSMSGGVLALNRHPEEYDKLRADPSLIPNMVSEIIRWQTPLGYMRRTALEDVEMGGKTIKKGDK
;
A
#
# COMPACT_ATOMS: atom_id res chain seq x y z
N MET A 1 9.11 16.12 8.75
CA MET A 1 7.73 15.55 8.68
C MET A 1 7.69 14.01 8.70
N CYS A 2 8.77 13.31 9.10
CA CYS A 2 8.85 11.84 9.11
C CYS A 2 8.69 11.20 10.51
N GLN A 3 8.58 12.00 11.56
CA GLN A 3 8.46 11.50 12.94
C GLN A 3 7.11 10.83 13.18
N ARG A 4 7.15 9.55 13.61
CA ARG A 4 5.94 8.72 13.83
C ARG A 4 4.94 9.34 14.81
N ASP A 5 5.44 10.00 15.85
CA ASP A 5 4.61 10.61 16.89
C ASP A 5 3.68 11.71 16.38
N LEU A 6 4.07 12.45 15.33
CA LEU A 6 3.23 13.48 14.72
C LEU A 6 1.98 12.89 14.04
N TYR A 7 2.09 11.67 13.52
CA TYR A 7 0.98 10.93 12.92
C TYR A 7 0.12 10.28 14.01
N ARG A 8 0.75 9.64 15.00
CA ARG A 8 0.07 9.02 16.15
C ARG A 8 -0.82 10.01 16.92
N THR A 9 -0.35 11.24 17.10
CA THR A 9 -1.07 12.31 17.81
C THR A 9 -1.89 13.22 16.89
N GLN A 10 -1.90 12.95 15.57
CA GLN A 10 -2.62 13.72 14.53
C GLN A 10 -2.25 15.22 14.44
N VAL A 11 -1.10 15.64 14.97
CA VAL A 11 -0.67 17.06 14.92
C VAL A 11 0.03 17.45 13.61
N HIS A 12 0.42 16.47 12.79
CA HIS A 12 1.13 16.68 11.51
C HIS A 12 0.40 17.66 10.55
N LEU A 13 -0.92 17.75 10.59
CA LEU A 13 -1.70 18.62 9.71
C LEU A 13 -1.36 20.11 9.87
N ALA A 14 -1.12 20.57 11.11
CA ALA A 14 -0.77 21.97 11.38
C ALA A 14 0.62 22.33 10.80
N TYR A 15 1.57 21.39 10.87
CA TYR A 15 2.88 21.58 10.24
C TYR A 15 2.76 21.63 8.71
N PHE A 16 1.97 20.73 8.11
CA PHE A 16 1.73 20.77 6.67
C PHE A 16 1.01 22.04 6.22
N GLU A 17 0.09 22.59 7.02
CA GLU A 17 -0.55 23.87 6.74
C GLU A 17 0.47 25.00 6.66
N ARG A 18 1.35 25.09 7.66
CA ARG A 18 2.43 26.08 7.70
C ARG A 18 3.38 25.92 6.52
N LEU A 19 3.87 24.70 6.25
CA LEU A 19 4.78 24.43 5.14
C LEU A 19 4.14 24.82 3.81
N ARG A 20 2.90 24.41 3.54
CA ARG A 20 2.19 24.81 2.33
C ARG A 20 2.13 26.33 2.18
N LYS A 21 1.91 27.07 3.28
CA LYS A 21 1.77 28.53 3.25
C LYS A 21 3.11 29.25 3.08
N GLU A 22 4.15 28.78 3.76
CA GLU A 22 5.39 29.55 3.99
C GLU A 22 6.60 29.00 3.21
N ASP A 23 6.76 27.68 3.10
CA ASP A 23 7.92 27.03 2.48
C ASP A 23 7.49 25.65 1.92
N PRO A 24 6.82 25.60 0.75
CA PRO A 24 6.18 24.37 0.27
C PRO A 24 7.14 23.32 -0.28
N ILE A 25 8.37 23.74 -0.63
CA ILE A 25 9.53 22.92 -1.01
C ILE A 25 10.56 23.11 0.10
N HIS A 26 10.46 22.30 1.14
CA HIS A 26 11.18 22.52 2.40
C HIS A 26 12.20 21.42 2.64
N TYR A 27 13.47 21.79 2.77
CA TYR A 27 14.52 20.85 3.19
C TYR A 27 14.49 20.66 4.71
N SER A 28 14.50 19.41 5.15
CA SER A 28 14.59 19.02 6.56
C SER A 28 15.73 18.03 6.76
N GLU A 29 16.42 18.15 7.89
CA GLU A 29 17.33 17.13 8.38
C GLU A 29 16.68 16.36 9.54
N ASN A 30 16.92 15.06 9.60
CA ASN A 30 16.45 14.20 10.66
C ASN A 30 17.54 13.19 11.03
N GLU A 31 17.70 12.89 12.31
CA GLU A 31 18.75 12.00 12.81
C GLU A 31 18.59 10.54 12.33
N GLU A 32 17.36 10.07 12.12
CA GLU A 32 17.08 8.69 11.72
C GLU A 32 17.15 8.49 10.20
N VAL A 33 16.74 9.49 9.42
CA VAL A 33 16.55 9.34 7.96
C VAL A 33 17.39 10.30 7.11
N GLY A 34 18.23 11.12 7.73
CA GLY A 34 19.07 12.11 7.05
C GLY A 34 18.29 13.29 6.48
N GLY A 35 18.90 13.96 5.49
CA GLY A 35 18.32 15.10 4.79
C GLY A 35 17.30 14.69 3.73
N PHE A 36 16.17 15.40 3.66
CA PHE A 36 15.12 15.17 2.66
C PHE A 36 14.29 16.42 2.38
N TRP A 37 13.68 16.47 1.20
CA TRP A 37 12.75 17.51 0.79
C TRP A 37 11.30 17.13 1.09
N SER A 38 10.60 17.98 1.84
CA SER A 38 9.15 17.92 2.01
C SER A 38 8.47 18.74 0.91
N VAL A 39 7.76 18.06 0.01
CA VAL A 39 6.98 18.67 -1.07
C VAL A 39 5.51 18.60 -0.71
N THR A 40 4.91 19.75 -0.39
CA THR A 40 3.67 19.78 0.39
C THR A 40 2.43 20.29 -0.36
N ARG A 41 2.59 20.79 -1.60
CA ARG A 41 1.49 21.28 -2.44
C ARG A 41 1.18 20.30 -3.56
N TYR A 42 -0.11 20.17 -3.87
CA TYR A 42 -0.62 19.24 -4.88
C TYR A 42 0.08 19.36 -6.24
N LYS A 43 0.19 20.58 -6.79
CA LYS A 43 0.80 20.80 -8.11
C LYS A 43 2.27 20.39 -8.16
N ASP A 44 3.00 20.62 -7.07
CA ASP A 44 4.41 20.28 -6.94
C ASP A 44 4.59 18.76 -6.83
N ILE A 45 3.74 18.08 -6.05
CA ILE A 45 3.72 16.62 -5.97
C ILE A 45 3.44 16.00 -7.35
N ILE A 46 2.44 16.49 -8.09
CA ILE A 46 2.14 16.00 -9.44
C ILE A 46 3.32 16.21 -10.39
N ALA A 47 3.99 17.37 -10.32
CA ALA A 47 5.16 17.66 -11.16
C ALA A 47 6.30 16.67 -10.91
N ILE A 48 6.54 16.27 -9.66
CA ILE A 48 7.54 15.26 -9.30
C ILE A 48 7.08 13.86 -9.74
N ASP A 49 5.84 13.48 -9.42
CA ASP A 49 5.36 12.12 -9.62
C ASP A 49 5.24 11.75 -11.11
N THR A 50 4.95 12.74 -11.97
CA THR A 50 4.91 12.55 -13.42
C THR A 50 6.29 12.60 -14.09
N ASP A 51 7.31 13.10 -13.39
CA ASP A 51 8.67 13.27 -13.90
C ASP A 51 9.63 12.23 -13.33
N HIS A 52 9.24 10.97 -13.52
CA HIS A 52 9.98 9.79 -13.07
C HIS A 52 11.39 9.65 -13.69
N LYS A 53 11.75 10.49 -14.68
CA LYS A 53 13.10 10.49 -15.28
C LYS A 53 14.11 11.30 -14.47
N ARG A 54 13.65 12.37 -13.81
CA ARG A 54 14.51 13.20 -12.94
C ARG A 54 14.34 12.82 -11.47
N PHE A 55 13.20 12.26 -11.11
CA PHE A 55 12.87 11.79 -9.78
C PHE A 55 12.65 10.27 -9.79
N SER A 56 13.71 9.53 -9.50
CA SER A 56 13.75 8.06 -9.52
C SER A 56 13.00 7.45 -8.34
N SER A 57 12.38 6.29 -8.54
CA SER A 57 11.86 5.46 -7.43
C SER A 57 12.90 4.46 -6.91
N GLU A 58 14.04 4.34 -7.59
CA GLU A 58 15.16 3.50 -7.17
C GLU A 58 16.07 4.22 -6.15
N PRO A 59 16.68 3.48 -5.21
CA PRO A 59 16.40 2.08 -4.86
C PRO A 59 15.22 1.93 -3.87
N SER A 60 14.61 3.03 -3.42
CA SER A 60 13.61 3.03 -2.36
C SER A 60 12.62 4.19 -2.46
N ILE A 61 11.37 3.86 -2.13
CA ILE A 61 10.23 4.79 -2.00
C ILE A 61 9.98 5.25 -0.56
N PHE A 62 10.81 4.82 0.40
CA PHE A 62 10.77 5.23 1.79
C PHE A 62 11.80 6.34 2.06
N VAL A 63 11.53 7.22 3.02
CA VAL A 63 12.47 8.31 3.38
C VAL A 63 13.69 7.78 4.16
N GLY A 64 13.49 6.71 4.93
CA GLY A 64 14.55 6.02 5.64
C GLY A 64 15.49 5.31 4.66
N ASP A 65 16.78 5.32 4.98
CA ASP A 65 17.76 4.56 4.21
C ASP A 65 17.53 3.07 4.40
N ILE A 66 17.57 2.36 3.28
CA ILE A 66 17.54 0.90 3.25
C ILE A 66 18.90 0.47 2.73
N ASP A 67 19.52 -0.50 3.40
CA ASP A 67 20.73 -1.12 2.91
C ASP A 67 20.45 -1.70 1.50
N PRO A 68 21.18 -1.28 0.45
CA PRO A 68 20.96 -1.74 -0.92
C PRO A 68 20.98 -3.27 -1.07
N ASP A 69 21.75 -3.98 -0.24
CA ASP A 69 21.83 -5.45 -0.29
C ASP A 69 20.56 -6.12 0.27
N PHE A 70 19.77 -5.38 1.05
CA PHE A 70 18.52 -5.84 1.66
C PHE A 70 17.28 -5.12 1.10
N ALA A 71 17.44 -4.22 0.12
CA ALA A 71 16.32 -3.52 -0.48
C ALA A 71 15.41 -4.51 -1.22
N PRO A 72 14.12 -4.62 -0.85
CA PRO A 72 13.21 -5.54 -1.51
C PRO A 72 13.02 -5.09 -2.96
N LYS A 73 13.34 -5.99 -3.90
CA LYS A 73 13.22 -5.75 -5.34
C LYS A 73 11.75 -5.77 -5.75
N THR A 74 11.07 -4.66 -5.53
CA THR A 74 9.65 -4.47 -5.78
C THR A 74 9.48 -3.52 -6.96
N PHE A 75 8.50 -3.76 -7.84
CA PHE A 75 8.37 -2.92 -9.03
C PHE A 75 7.95 -1.47 -8.71
N ILE A 76 7.40 -1.20 -7.52
CA ILE A 76 7.12 0.18 -7.07
C ILE A 76 8.40 0.99 -6.80
N ALA A 77 9.52 0.30 -6.53
CA ALA A 77 10.85 0.87 -6.33
C ALA A 77 11.78 0.56 -7.52
N MET A 78 11.23 0.50 -8.73
CA MET A 78 11.96 0.33 -9.99
C MET A 78 11.62 1.48 -10.94
N ASP A 79 12.59 1.86 -11.78
CA ASP A 79 12.37 2.77 -12.89
C ASP A 79 12.10 1.99 -14.20
N GLN A 80 11.80 2.72 -15.27
CA GLN A 80 11.64 2.14 -16.61
C GLN A 80 13.00 1.66 -17.17
N PRO A 81 13.02 0.55 -17.95
CA PRO A 81 11.86 -0.20 -18.46
C PRO A 81 11.39 -1.36 -17.57
N LYS A 82 12.15 -1.72 -16.52
CA LYS A 82 11.83 -2.88 -15.67
C LYS A 82 10.47 -2.75 -14.99
N HIS A 83 10.14 -1.58 -14.45
CA HIS A 83 8.83 -1.30 -13.85
C HIS A 83 7.67 -1.73 -14.77
N ASP A 84 7.73 -1.37 -16.06
CA ASP A 84 6.62 -1.60 -17.00
C ASP A 84 6.39 -3.08 -17.25
N VAL A 85 7.47 -3.86 -17.34
CA VAL A 85 7.43 -5.33 -17.49
C VAL A 85 6.69 -5.95 -16.32
N HIS A 86 7.15 -5.69 -15.08
CA HIS A 86 6.55 -6.27 -13.88
C HIS A 86 5.09 -5.85 -13.70
N ARG A 87 4.79 -4.55 -13.88
CA ARG A 87 3.45 -4.01 -13.71
C ARG A 87 2.44 -4.61 -14.69
N LYS A 88 2.85 -4.82 -15.94
CA LYS A 88 1.99 -5.37 -16.99
C LYS A 88 1.49 -6.77 -16.66
N ILE A 89 2.27 -7.54 -15.90
CA ILE A 89 1.96 -8.95 -15.58
C ILE A 89 0.80 -9.06 -14.60
N VAL A 90 0.76 -8.17 -13.60
CA VAL A 90 -0.23 -8.23 -12.51
C VAL A 90 -1.46 -7.38 -12.77
N THR A 91 -1.38 -6.40 -13.68
CA THR A 91 -2.50 -5.51 -14.04
C THR A 91 -3.79 -6.24 -14.47
N PRO A 92 -3.76 -7.35 -15.23
CA PRO A 92 -4.98 -8.04 -15.66
C PRO A 92 -5.88 -8.54 -14.52
N ALA A 93 -5.32 -8.87 -13.34
CA ALA A 93 -6.11 -9.32 -12.19
C ALA A 93 -7.10 -8.25 -11.69
N VAL A 94 -6.80 -6.98 -11.92
CA VAL A 94 -7.58 -5.83 -11.45
C VAL A 94 -8.24 -5.07 -12.61
N ALA A 95 -8.33 -5.68 -13.79
CA ALA A 95 -9.02 -5.09 -14.93
C ALA A 95 -10.53 -4.89 -14.62
N PRO A 96 -11.18 -3.83 -15.11
CA PRO A 96 -12.59 -3.53 -14.77
C PRO A 96 -13.56 -4.70 -15.01
N ALA A 97 -13.38 -5.45 -16.11
CA ALA A 97 -14.19 -6.63 -16.40
C ALA A 97 -14.04 -7.71 -15.31
N LYS A 98 -12.83 -7.91 -14.78
CA LYS A 98 -12.57 -8.88 -13.73
C LYS A 98 -13.10 -8.42 -12.38
N LEU A 99 -13.00 -7.12 -12.08
CA LEU A 99 -13.60 -6.56 -10.88
C LEU A 99 -15.13 -6.71 -10.88
N SER A 100 -15.78 -6.61 -12.04
CA SER A 100 -17.22 -6.87 -12.18
C SER A 100 -17.58 -8.33 -11.85
N ASP A 101 -16.75 -9.30 -12.25
CA ASP A 101 -16.95 -10.72 -11.93
C ASP A 101 -16.87 -10.97 -10.41
N LEU A 102 -16.08 -10.16 -9.69
CA LEU A 102 -15.88 -10.27 -8.24
C LEU A 102 -16.97 -9.57 -7.42
N GLU A 103 -17.80 -8.71 -8.02
CA GLU A 103 -18.78 -7.89 -7.28
C GLU A 103 -19.73 -8.75 -6.45
N GLY A 104 -20.26 -9.84 -7.03
CA GLY A 104 -21.18 -10.75 -6.33
C GLY A 104 -20.54 -11.39 -5.10
N LEU A 105 -19.29 -11.88 -5.24
CA LEU A 105 -18.54 -12.51 -4.15
C LEU A 105 -18.18 -11.50 -3.05
N ILE A 106 -17.74 -10.30 -3.43
CA ILE A 106 -17.43 -9.21 -2.48
C ILE A 106 -18.70 -8.84 -1.70
N ARG A 107 -19.82 -8.65 -2.39
CA ARG A 107 -21.10 -8.31 -1.76
C ARG A 107 -21.55 -9.37 -0.76
N GLU A 108 -21.51 -10.64 -1.15
CA GLU A 108 -21.87 -11.77 -0.28
C GLU A 108 -21.04 -11.76 1.01
N ARG A 109 -19.72 -11.61 0.88
CA ARG A 109 -18.78 -11.60 1.99
C ARG A 109 -18.97 -10.40 2.91
N VAL A 110 -19.12 -9.21 2.34
CA VAL A 110 -19.41 -7.99 3.11
C VAL A 110 -20.71 -8.15 3.89
N CYS A 111 -21.79 -8.64 3.26
CA CYS A 111 -23.04 -8.91 3.96
C CYS A 111 -22.86 -9.89 5.13
N LYS A 112 -22.19 -11.03 4.90
CA LYS A 112 -21.91 -12.01 5.97
C LYS A 112 -21.13 -11.43 7.14
N VAL A 113 -20.12 -10.60 6.86
CA VAL A 113 -19.35 -9.93 7.92
C VAL A 113 -20.25 -8.98 8.70
N LEU A 114 -21.01 -8.11 8.02
CA LEU A 114 -21.89 -7.14 8.67
C LEU A 114 -23.03 -7.79 9.45
N ASP A 115 -23.62 -8.88 8.95
CA ASP A 115 -24.68 -9.66 9.60
C ASP A 115 -24.19 -10.35 10.89
N SER A 116 -22.87 -10.58 11.02
CA SER A 116 -22.27 -11.19 12.20
C SER A 116 -21.98 -10.20 13.34
N LEU A 117 -22.13 -8.89 13.10
CA LEU A 117 -21.78 -7.85 14.07
C LEU A 117 -22.86 -7.73 15.16
N PRO A 118 -22.46 -7.53 16.43
CA PRO A 118 -23.43 -7.32 17.49
C PRO A 118 -24.07 -5.93 17.38
N VAL A 119 -25.37 -5.83 17.70
CA VAL A 119 -26.12 -4.57 17.68
C VAL A 119 -26.28 -4.05 19.11
N GLY A 120 -25.87 -2.81 19.35
CA GLY A 120 -25.93 -2.17 20.66
C GLY A 120 -24.78 -2.53 21.60
N GLU A 121 -23.79 -3.29 21.12
CA GLU A 121 -22.58 -3.65 21.88
C GLU A 121 -21.34 -3.02 21.26
N THR A 122 -20.36 -2.67 22.10
CA THR A 122 -19.07 -2.16 21.64
C THR A 122 -18.19 -3.29 21.12
N PHE A 123 -17.59 -3.10 19.96
CA PHE A 123 -16.60 -4.01 19.39
C PHE A 123 -15.51 -3.23 18.63
N ASN A 124 -14.42 -3.92 18.30
CA ASN A 124 -13.34 -3.37 17.50
C ASN A 124 -13.67 -3.43 15.99
N TRP A 125 -14.00 -2.29 15.39
CA TRP A 125 -14.30 -2.18 13.95
C TRP A 125 -13.13 -2.61 13.07
N VAL A 126 -11.90 -2.27 13.47
CA VAL A 126 -10.70 -2.60 12.68
C VAL A 126 -10.57 -4.10 12.55
N GLU A 127 -10.72 -4.83 13.65
CA GLU A 127 -10.58 -6.29 13.68
C GLU A 127 -11.75 -7.00 12.99
N LYS A 128 -12.99 -6.70 13.39
CA LYS A 128 -14.17 -7.43 12.90
C LYS A 128 -14.60 -7.07 11.48
N VAL A 129 -14.18 -5.91 10.96
CA VAL A 129 -14.64 -5.42 9.65
C VAL A 129 -13.48 -5.12 8.73
N SER A 130 -12.62 -4.15 9.09
CA SER A 130 -11.59 -3.65 8.17
C SER A 130 -10.55 -4.71 7.81
N ILE A 131 -10.03 -5.44 8.80
CA ILE A 131 -9.10 -6.55 8.59
C ILE A 131 -9.83 -7.68 7.87
N GLU A 132 -10.96 -8.15 8.43
CA GLU A 132 -11.65 -9.32 7.91
C GLU A 132 -12.04 -9.19 6.43
N ILE A 133 -12.69 -8.09 6.02
CA ILE A 133 -13.10 -7.89 4.62
C ILE A 133 -11.89 -7.79 3.70
N THR A 134 -10.86 -7.05 4.12
CA THR A 134 -9.65 -6.84 3.32
C THR A 134 -8.88 -8.15 3.12
N THR A 135 -8.70 -8.94 4.18
CA THR A 135 -8.01 -10.23 4.12
C THR A 135 -8.75 -11.23 3.24
N GLN A 136 -10.10 -11.23 3.28
CA GLN A 136 -10.90 -12.04 2.35
C GLN A 136 -10.67 -11.63 0.89
N MET A 137 -10.59 -10.31 0.60
CA MET A 137 -10.32 -9.83 -0.75
C MET A 137 -8.93 -10.26 -1.24
N LEU A 138 -7.89 -10.13 -0.41
CA LEU A 138 -6.55 -10.61 -0.73
C LEU A 138 -6.56 -12.11 -1.02
N ALA A 139 -7.20 -12.92 -0.18
CA ALA A 139 -7.28 -14.36 -0.40
C ALA A 139 -7.91 -14.70 -1.77
N THR A 140 -8.90 -13.93 -2.22
CA THR A 140 -9.47 -14.08 -3.56
C THR A 140 -8.51 -13.66 -4.67
N LEU A 141 -7.82 -12.54 -4.53
CA LEU A 141 -6.88 -12.06 -5.56
C LEU A 141 -5.66 -12.97 -5.72
N PHE A 142 -5.30 -13.71 -4.67
CA PHE A 142 -4.19 -14.67 -4.68
C PHE A 142 -4.64 -16.13 -4.89
N ASP A 143 -5.95 -16.39 -4.96
CA ASP A 143 -6.52 -17.75 -4.88
C ASP A 143 -5.91 -18.57 -3.72
N PHE A 144 -5.72 -17.89 -2.58
CA PHE A 144 -5.07 -18.41 -1.38
C PHE A 144 -6.05 -19.25 -0.56
N PRO A 145 -5.62 -20.35 0.09
CA PRO A 145 -6.50 -21.16 0.94
C PRO A 145 -7.25 -20.30 1.96
N PHE A 146 -8.58 -20.28 1.87
CA PHE A 146 -9.40 -19.31 2.60
C PHE A 146 -9.29 -19.45 4.12
N GLU A 147 -9.12 -20.66 4.64
CA GLU A 147 -8.92 -20.93 6.07
C GLU A 147 -7.58 -20.39 6.59
N GLU A 148 -6.59 -20.24 5.70
CA GLU A 148 -5.24 -19.77 6.05
C GLU A 148 -5.03 -18.29 5.73
N ARG A 149 -6.06 -17.57 5.25
CA ARG A 149 -5.96 -16.18 4.79
C ARG A 149 -5.31 -15.21 5.77
N HIS A 150 -5.40 -15.48 7.07
CA HIS A 150 -4.75 -14.70 8.13
C HIS A 150 -3.22 -14.60 7.96
N LYS A 151 -2.59 -15.58 7.30
CA LYS A 151 -1.16 -15.54 6.95
C LYS A 151 -0.81 -14.36 6.04
N LEU A 152 -1.69 -13.99 5.11
CA LEU A 152 -1.47 -12.84 4.22
C LEU A 152 -1.37 -11.54 5.01
N THR A 153 -2.24 -11.36 6.00
CA THR A 153 -2.20 -10.22 6.91
C THR A 153 -0.94 -10.24 7.76
N HIS A 154 -0.60 -11.39 8.33
CA HIS A 154 0.62 -11.53 9.13
C HIS A 154 1.88 -11.15 8.32
N TRP A 155 2.01 -11.67 7.10
CA TRP A 155 3.14 -11.34 6.22
C TRP A 155 3.16 -9.86 5.80
N SER A 156 2.00 -9.22 5.61
CA SER A 156 1.89 -7.77 5.39
C SER A 156 2.44 -6.97 6.58
N ASP A 157 2.00 -7.32 7.79
CA ASP A 157 2.31 -6.60 9.02
C ASP A 157 3.82 -6.72 9.34
N ILE A 158 4.43 -7.89 9.17
CA ILE A 158 5.89 -8.06 9.39
C ILE A 158 6.74 -7.42 8.28
N THR A 159 6.25 -7.35 7.03
CA THR A 159 6.98 -6.72 5.92
C THR A 159 7.07 -5.20 6.11
N THR A 160 6.05 -4.61 6.74
CA THR A 160 5.98 -3.17 7.02
C THR A 160 6.47 -2.82 8.43
N ALA A 161 6.91 -3.82 9.20
CA ALA A 161 7.49 -3.61 10.51
C ALA A 161 8.72 -2.71 10.40
N GLY A 162 8.81 -1.72 11.29
CA GLY A 162 9.99 -0.86 11.38
C GLY A 162 11.26 -1.63 11.80
N PRO A 163 12.43 -0.96 11.79
CA PRO A 163 13.68 -1.54 12.28
C PRO A 163 13.52 -2.21 13.66
N GLY A 164 14.15 -3.37 13.86
CA GLY A 164 14.01 -4.16 15.09
C GLY A 164 12.63 -4.81 15.30
N GLY A 165 11.84 -4.96 14.23
CA GLY A 165 10.52 -5.59 14.25
C GLY A 165 9.36 -4.67 14.63
N GLY A 166 9.63 -3.38 14.86
CA GLY A 166 8.60 -2.38 15.14
C GLY A 166 7.61 -2.82 16.23
N ASP A 167 6.32 -2.72 15.94
CA ASP A 167 5.25 -3.07 16.89
C ASP A 167 4.90 -4.58 16.88
N THR A 168 5.57 -5.39 16.05
CA THR A 168 5.29 -6.84 15.97
C THR A 168 5.84 -7.61 17.18
N GLY A 169 6.83 -7.03 17.89
CA GLY A 169 7.53 -7.68 18.99
C GLY A 169 8.47 -8.83 18.56
N MET A 170 8.66 -9.02 17.25
CA MET A 170 9.53 -10.06 16.68
C MET A 170 10.95 -9.54 16.50
N SER A 171 11.93 -10.41 16.69
CA SER A 171 13.32 -10.17 16.30
C SER A 171 13.50 -10.21 14.79
N GLU A 172 14.59 -9.64 14.29
CA GLU A 172 14.92 -9.65 12.85
C GLU A 172 15.07 -11.08 12.29
N ASP A 173 15.59 -12.02 13.09
CA ASP A 173 15.73 -13.42 12.69
C ASP A 173 14.37 -14.13 12.60
N GLU A 174 13.43 -13.83 13.50
CA GLU A 174 12.06 -14.35 13.42
C GLU A 174 11.32 -13.80 12.20
N ILE A 175 11.46 -12.51 11.91
CA ILE A 175 10.88 -11.89 10.70
C ILE A 175 11.47 -12.54 9.45
N ARG A 176 12.79 -12.75 9.40
CA ARG A 176 13.45 -13.42 8.28
C ARG A 176 12.93 -14.85 8.09
N ALA A 177 12.73 -15.60 9.19
CA ALA A 177 12.19 -16.95 9.13
C ALA A 177 10.76 -16.98 8.57
N GLU A 178 9.88 -16.09 9.02
CA GLU A 178 8.50 -15.99 8.51
C GLU A 178 8.45 -15.58 7.03
N LEU A 179 9.33 -14.67 6.59
CA LEU A 179 9.42 -14.29 5.18
C LEU A 179 9.94 -15.44 4.30
N ILE A 180 10.79 -16.34 4.83
CA ILE A 180 11.18 -17.57 4.14
C ILE A 180 9.99 -18.54 4.02
N VAL A 181 9.16 -18.66 5.06
CA VAL A 181 7.93 -19.47 5.01
C VAL A 181 6.95 -18.90 3.98
N CYS A 182 6.78 -17.58 3.96
CA CYS A 182 6.00 -16.87 2.95
C CYS A 182 6.49 -17.20 1.54
N ALA A 183 7.80 -17.03 1.30
CA ALA A 183 8.41 -17.27 -0.01
C ALA A 183 8.25 -18.73 -0.47
N THR A 184 8.47 -19.69 0.44
CA THR A 184 8.33 -21.12 0.15
C THR A 184 6.87 -21.48 -0.18
N THR A 185 5.92 -20.90 0.56
CA THR A 185 4.48 -21.11 0.31
C THR A 185 4.09 -20.64 -1.09
N PHE A 186 4.46 -19.42 -1.45
CA PHE A 186 4.15 -18.89 -2.78
C PHE A 186 4.91 -19.59 -3.91
N ALA A 187 6.14 -20.04 -3.68
CA ALA A 187 6.88 -20.84 -4.65
C ALA A 187 6.11 -22.14 -4.98
N GLY A 188 5.61 -22.85 -3.96
CA GLY A 188 4.77 -24.03 -4.16
C GLY A 188 3.47 -23.70 -4.91
N MET A 189 2.78 -22.62 -4.54
CA MET A 189 1.56 -22.19 -5.24
C MET A 189 1.82 -21.85 -6.72
N LEU A 190 2.95 -21.22 -7.05
CA LEU A 190 3.33 -20.92 -8.42
C LEU A 190 3.54 -22.19 -9.24
N GLU A 191 4.24 -23.19 -8.67
CA GLU A 191 4.45 -24.50 -9.32
C GLU A 191 3.11 -25.22 -9.55
N GLU A 192 2.24 -25.26 -8.54
CA GLU A 192 0.90 -25.85 -8.66
C GLU A 192 0.06 -25.15 -9.74
N ARG A 193 0.07 -23.81 -9.78
CA ARG A 193 -0.71 -23.04 -10.75
C ARG A 193 -0.16 -23.17 -12.16
N ALA A 194 1.15 -23.33 -12.35
CA ALA A 194 1.75 -23.57 -13.66
C ALA A 194 1.30 -24.90 -14.29
N ALA A 195 0.88 -25.87 -13.47
CA ALA A 195 0.34 -27.15 -13.91
C ALA A 195 -1.18 -27.15 -14.16
N GLN A 196 -1.86 -26.02 -13.96
CA GLN A 196 -3.31 -25.87 -14.08
C GLN A 196 -3.68 -24.89 -15.21
N PRO A 197 -4.93 -24.92 -15.73
CA PRO A 197 -5.38 -23.89 -16.67
C PRO A 197 -5.26 -22.47 -16.08
N PRO A 198 -4.92 -21.45 -16.89
CA PRO A 198 -4.80 -20.08 -16.42
C PRO A 198 -6.09 -19.56 -15.79
N LYS A 199 -5.93 -18.90 -14.65
CA LYS A 199 -6.94 -18.12 -13.94
C LYS A 199 -6.49 -16.65 -13.89
N PHE A 200 -7.35 -15.79 -13.36
CA PHE A 200 -7.11 -14.35 -13.26
C PHE A 200 -6.67 -13.89 -11.86
N ASP A 201 -6.27 -14.82 -10.99
CA ASP A 201 -5.58 -14.49 -9.75
C ASP A 201 -4.10 -14.17 -10.00
N PHE A 202 -3.47 -13.44 -9.09
CA PHE A 202 -2.09 -13.00 -9.20
C PHE A 202 -1.11 -14.16 -9.41
N ILE A 203 -1.29 -15.27 -8.71
CA ILE A 203 -0.37 -16.41 -8.79
C ILE A 203 -0.47 -17.08 -10.16
N SER A 204 -1.68 -17.30 -10.65
CA SER A 204 -1.89 -17.91 -11.97
C SER A 204 -1.40 -17.01 -13.11
N LEU A 205 -1.63 -15.70 -13.03
CA LEU A 205 -1.10 -14.75 -14.01
C LEU A 205 0.43 -14.76 -14.04
N MET A 206 1.07 -14.81 -12.87
CA MET A 206 2.53 -14.89 -12.77
C MET A 206 3.07 -16.22 -13.27
N ALA A 207 2.45 -17.35 -12.90
CA ALA A 207 2.87 -18.69 -13.28
C ALA A 207 2.82 -18.95 -14.80
N HIS A 208 1.88 -18.30 -15.50
CA HIS A 208 1.67 -18.45 -16.95
C HIS A 208 2.35 -17.38 -17.81
N ASN A 209 3.10 -16.46 -17.19
CA ASN A 209 3.78 -15.40 -17.92
C ASN A 209 5.25 -15.76 -18.18
N ASP A 210 5.66 -15.78 -19.46
CA ASP A 210 7.02 -16.17 -19.83
C ASP A 210 8.08 -15.15 -19.40
N GLU A 211 7.73 -13.86 -19.23
CA GLU A 211 8.64 -12.86 -18.68
C GLU A 211 8.93 -13.12 -17.20
N MET A 212 7.95 -13.62 -16.42
CA MET A 212 8.14 -13.98 -15.00
C MET A 212 9.09 -15.15 -14.79
N LYS A 213 9.10 -16.14 -15.70
CA LYS A 213 10.00 -17.30 -15.61
C LYS A 213 11.49 -16.90 -15.66
N ASN A 214 11.78 -15.73 -16.21
CA ASN A 214 13.13 -15.19 -16.34
C ASN A 214 13.48 -14.19 -15.23
N LEU A 215 12.54 -13.86 -14.34
CA LEU A 215 12.82 -12.95 -13.23
C LEU A 215 13.67 -13.64 -12.16
N ASP A 216 14.47 -12.82 -11.48
CA ASP A 216 15.15 -13.26 -10.26
C ASP A 216 14.11 -13.64 -9.20
N PHE A 217 14.37 -14.71 -8.44
CA PHE A 217 13.42 -15.21 -7.44
C PHE A 217 13.08 -14.13 -6.41
N MET A 218 14.07 -13.29 -6.04
CA MET A 218 13.85 -12.18 -5.12
C MET A 218 12.97 -11.07 -5.71
N GLU A 219 13.00 -10.86 -7.03
CA GLU A 219 12.11 -9.89 -7.71
C GLU A 219 10.67 -10.39 -7.77
N LEU A 220 10.48 -11.70 -7.99
CA LEU A 220 9.17 -12.35 -7.92
C LEU A 220 8.59 -12.26 -6.50
N MET A 221 9.39 -12.58 -5.48
CA MET A 221 8.97 -12.47 -4.08
C MET A 221 8.68 -11.02 -3.67
N GLY A 222 9.51 -10.07 -4.10
CA GLY A 222 9.25 -8.64 -3.88
C GLY A 222 7.92 -8.19 -4.53
N THR A 223 7.60 -8.70 -5.72
CA THR A 223 6.32 -8.43 -6.39
C THR A 223 5.13 -8.97 -5.58
N LEU A 224 5.23 -10.19 -5.04
CA LEU A 224 4.19 -10.79 -4.21
C LEU A 224 3.98 -10.01 -2.91
N LEU A 225 5.06 -9.69 -2.20
CA LEU A 225 4.98 -8.91 -0.96
C LEU A 225 4.40 -7.50 -1.20
N LEU A 226 4.78 -6.85 -2.30
CA LEU A 226 4.20 -5.56 -2.70
C LEU A 226 2.68 -5.64 -2.90
N LEU A 227 2.19 -6.71 -3.54
CA LEU A 227 0.76 -6.91 -3.76
C LEU A 227 0.00 -7.22 -2.46
N ILE A 228 0.61 -7.95 -1.53
CA ILE A 228 0.05 -8.22 -0.21
C ILE A 228 -0.09 -6.90 0.57
N VAL A 229 1.01 -6.16 0.73
CA VAL A 229 1.02 -4.90 1.47
C VAL A 229 0.11 -3.86 0.82
N GLY A 230 0.23 -3.68 -0.49
CA GLY A 230 -0.54 -2.70 -1.25
C GLY A 230 -2.04 -2.97 -1.23
N GLY A 231 -2.46 -4.23 -1.30
CA GLY A 231 -3.87 -4.63 -1.27
C GLY A 231 -4.48 -4.70 0.14
N ASN A 232 -3.64 -4.75 1.17
CA ASN A 232 -4.08 -4.88 2.56
C ASN A 232 -4.30 -3.52 3.24
N ASP A 233 -3.20 -2.87 3.65
CA ASP A 233 -3.28 -1.83 4.68
C ASP A 233 -3.98 -0.55 4.19
N THR A 234 -3.85 -0.25 2.89
CA THR A 234 -4.49 0.92 2.28
C THR A 234 -6.01 0.83 2.32
N THR A 235 -6.57 -0.34 2.00
CA THR A 235 -8.01 -0.63 2.05
C THR A 235 -8.52 -0.68 3.49
N ARG A 236 -7.79 -1.37 4.38
CA ARG A 236 -8.10 -1.45 5.82
C ARG A 236 -8.21 -0.07 6.47
N ASN A 237 -7.24 0.80 6.21
CA ASN A 237 -7.23 2.16 6.74
C ASN A 237 -8.34 3.02 6.14
N SER A 238 -8.67 2.83 4.86
CA SER A 238 -9.80 3.54 4.22
C SER A 238 -11.14 3.13 4.82
N MET A 239 -11.38 1.84 5.07
CA MET A 239 -12.61 1.35 5.71
C MET A 239 -12.76 1.90 7.14
N SER A 240 -11.66 1.91 7.89
CA SER A 240 -11.64 2.40 9.28
C SER A 240 -11.82 3.91 9.33
N GLY A 241 -11.10 4.64 8.47
CA GLY A 241 -11.18 6.08 8.31
C GLY A 241 -12.56 6.55 7.86
N GLY A 242 -13.23 5.81 6.98
CA GLY A 242 -14.58 6.12 6.50
C GLY A 242 -15.62 6.16 7.62
N VAL A 243 -15.59 5.20 8.54
CA VAL A 243 -16.48 5.20 9.71
C VAL A 243 -16.16 6.38 10.64
N LEU A 244 -14.88 6.65 10.89
CA LEU A 244 -14.47 7.78 11.71
C LEU A 244 -14.93 9.11 11.09
N ALA A 245 -14.77 9.28 9.77
CA ALA A 245 -15.17 10.48 9.06
C ALA A 245 -16.69 10.70 9.12
N LEU A 246 -17.49 9.66 8.81
CA LEU A 246 -18.95 9.73 8.87
C LEU A 246 -19.46 9.96 10.30
N ASN A 247 -18.77 9.44 11.32
CA ASN A 247 -19.10 9.72 12.71
C ASN A 247 -18.75 11.15 13.14
N ARG A 248 -17.69 11.74 12.59
CA ARG A 248 -17.30 13.15 12.84
C ARG A 248 -18.17 14.15 12.07
N HIS A 249 -18.79 13.71 10.98
CA HIS A 249 -19.64 14.50 10.08
C HIS A 249 -21.02 13.83 9.91
N PRO A 250 -21.82 13.72 11.00
CA PRO A 250 -23.10 13.01 10.96
C PRO A 250 -24.08 13.59 9.92
N GLU A 251 -23.98 14.88 9.62
CA GLU A 251 -24.76 15.54 8.56
C GLU A 251 -24.47 15.00 7.16
N GLU A 252 -23.22 14.61 6.88
CA GLU A 252 -22.86 13.98 5.60
C GLU A 252 -23.31 12.52 5.57
N TYR A 253 -23.31 11.85 6.72
CA TYR A 253 -23.87 10.50 6.84
C TYR A 253 -25.40 10.48 6.64
N ASP A 254 -26.12 11.48 7.15
CA ASP A 254 -27.55 11.61 6.94
C ASP A 254 -27.89 11.84 5.46
N LYS A 255 -27.11 12.67 4.74
CA LYS A 255 -27.24 12.83 3.28
C LYS A 255 -27.03 11.53 2.55
N LEU A 256 -25.98 10.77 2.89
CA LEU A 256 -25.69 9.47 2.30
C LEU A 256 -26.83 8.46 2.52
N ARG A 257 -27.41 8.45 3.73
CA ARG A 257 -28.56 7.57 4.04
C ARG A 257 -29.80 7.96 3.26
N ALA A 258 -30.02 9.25 3.02
CA ALA A 258 -31.13 9.74 2.23
C ALA A 258 -30.94 9.47 0.73
N ASP A 259 -29.69 9.48 0.24
CA ASP A 259 -29.35 9.26 -1.16
C ASP A 259 -28.10 8.36 -1.33
N PRO A 260 -28.29 7.03 -1.45
CA PRO A 260 -27.19 6.09 -1.69
C PRO A 260 -26.48 6.28 -3.04
N SER A 261 -27.01 7.07 -3.96
CA SER A 261 -26.30 7.38 -5.23
C SER A 261 -25.02 8.19 -5.00
N LEU A 262 -24.83 8.75 -3.79
CA LEU A 262 -23.62 9.46 -3.36
C LEU A 262 -22.45 8.53 -3.01
N ILE A 263 -22.66 7.21 -2.88
CA ILE A 263 -21.63 6.25 -2.46
C ILE A 263 -20.34 6.34 -3.31
N PRO A 264 -20.37 6.40 -4.66
CA PRO A 264 -19.14 6.50 -5.45
C PRO A 264 -18.31 7.74 -5.09
N ASN A 265 -18.96 8.89 -4.91
CA ASN A 265 -18.27 10.13 -4.52
C ASN A 265 -17.77 10.09 -3.07
N MET A 266 -18.56 9.49 -2.16
CA MET A 266 -18.14 9.25 -0.78
C MET A 266 -16.88 8.38 -0.71
N VAL A 267 -16.79 7.32 -1.52
CA VAL A 267 -15.58 6.47 -1.57
C VAL A 267 -14.35 7.29 -1.96
N SER A 268 -14.45 8.12 -3.01
CA SER A 268 -13.34 9.01 -3.40
C SER A 268 -12.97 10.00 -2.28
N GLU A 269 -13.96 10.57 -1.60
CA GLU A 269 -13.74 11.51 -0.51
C GLU A 269 -13.13 10.86 0.74
N ILE A 270 -13.50 9.62 1.08
CA ILE A 270 -12.89 8.85 2.16
C ILE A 270 -11.41 8.58 1.87
N ILE A 271 -11.08 8.16 0.63
CA ILE A 271 -9.69 7.90 0.24
C ILE A 271 -8.86 9.20 0.33
N ARG A 272 -9.42 10.32 -0.14
CA ARG A 272 -8.78 11.65 -0.02
C ARG A 272 -8.61 12.06 1.44
N TRP A 273 -9.65 11.92 2.25
CA TRP A 273 -9.66 12.34 3.65
C TRP A 273 -8.68 11.53 4.49
N GLN A 274 -8.68 10.20 4.31
CA GLN A 274 -7.82 9.30 5.05
C GLN A 274 -6.36 9.38 4.61
N THR A 275 -6.11 9.53 3.30
CA THR A 275 -4.77 9.43 2.70
C THR A 275 -3.98 8.25 3.29
N PRO A 276 -4.36 7.00 2.98
CA PRO A 276 -3.84 5.81 3.69
C PRO A 276 -2.32 5.65 3.67
N LEU A 277 -1.64 6.24 2.68
CA LEU A 277 -0.19 6.36 2.62
C LEU A 277 0.17 7.85 2.73
N GLY A 278 0.82 8.21 3.84
CA GLY A 278 1.14 9.62 4.14
C GLY A 278 2.18 10.26 3.22
N TYR A 279 3.01 9.45 2.54
CA TYR A 279 3.99 9.92 1.57
C TYR A 279 4.47 8.78 0.64
N MET A 280 5.12 9.18 -0.45
CA MET A 280 6.03 8.38 -1.28
C MET A 280 7.30 9.21 -1.50
N ARG A 281 8.46 8.57 -1.56
CA ARG A 281 9.75 9.26 -1.76
C ARG A 281 10.35 8.97 -3.14
N ARG A 282 11.19 9.88 -3.63
CA ARG A 282 11.97 9.77 -4.88
C ARG A 282 13.43 10.17 -4.63
N THR A 283 14.34 9.78 -5.50
CA THR A 283 15.73 10.28 -5.54
C THR A 283 15.91 11.23 -6.72
N ALA A 284 16.45 12.42 -6.50
CA ALA A 284 16.83 13.31 -7.61
C ALA A 284 18.05 12.75 -8.37
N LEU A 285 17.94 12.53 -9.69
CA LEU A 285 19.03 12.01 -10.53
C LEU A 285 19.95 13.10 -11.09
N GLU A 286 19.51 14.35 -11.03
CA GLU A 286 20.22 15.55 -11.43
C GLU A 286 19.78 16.75 -10.56
N ASP A 287 20.49 17.87 -10.67
CA ASP A 287 20.08 19.12 -10.01
C ASP A 287 18.79 19.64 -10.66
N VAL A 288 17.76 19.95 -9.86
CA VAL A 288 16.46 20.44 -10.33
C VAL A 288 16.06 21.71 -9.59
N GLU A 289 15.71 22.75 -10.33
CA GLU A 289 15.11 23.98 -9.78
C GLU A 289 13.61 23.81 -9.57
N MET A 290 13.14 23.96 -8.34
CA MET A 290 11.73 23.82 -7.97
C MET A 290 11.35 24.75 -6.82
N GLY A 291 10.27 25.52 -7.00
CA GLY A 291 9.79 26.44 -5.94
C GLY A 291 10.81 27.48 -5.48
N GLY A 292 11.77 27.87 -6.33
CA GLY A 292 12.86 28.79 -5.99
C GLY A 292 13.98 28.14 -5.16
N LYS A 293 14.04 26.82 -5.11
CA LYS A 293 15.08 26.02 -4.45
C LYS A 293 15.77 25.13 -5.48
N THR A 294 17.04 24.81 -5.24
CA THR A 294 17.77 23.78 -6.00
C THR A 294 17.75 22.47 -5.22
N ILE A 295 17.01 21.48 -5.72
CA ILE A 295 17.12 20.09 -5.27
C ILE A 295 18.37 19.50 -5.92
N LYS A 296 19.31 18.99 -5.14
CA LYS A 296 20.59 18.49 -5.65
C LYS A 296 20.50 17.04 -6.09
N LYS A 297 21.33 16.66 -7.06
CA LYS A 297 21.52 15.25 -7.41
C LYS A 297 21.83 14.41 -6.16
N GLY A 298 21.06 13.36 -5.95
CA GLY A 298 21.16 12.45 -4.81
C GLY A 298 20.25 12.80 -3.64
N ASP A 299 19.62 13.99 -3.64
CA ASP A 299 18.68 14.38 -2.58
C ASP A 299 17.44 13.47 -2.56
N LYS A 300 16.88 13.31 -1.35
CA LYS A 300 15.64 12.59 -1.07
C LYS A 300 14.41 13.49 -1.12
#